data_AF-A0A8U0Q7G5-F1
#
_entry.id   AF-A0A8U0Q7G5-F1
#
_cell.length_a   1.000
_cell.length_b   1.000
_cell.length_c   1.000
_cell.angle_alpha   90.00
_cell.angle_beta   90.00
_cell.angle_gamma   90.00
#
_symmetry.space_group_name_H-M   'P 1'
#
loop_
_entity.id
_entity.type
_entity.pdbx_description
1 polymer ?
#
loop_
_entity_poly.entity_id
_entity_poly.type
_entity_poly.pdbx_seq_one_letter_code
_entity_poly.pdbx_strand_id
1 'polypeptide(L)'
;MVKFREERSILGLGLNTGSFHDRYFILSTVSLRMYKEVRSNRPEREWQVKNLRVYLGIKKKLRPPTCWGLTVINGSEKQEKPERQQWYLCCDTQTEMREWFSTFLTIQYDGNVWPADAVQTRVTRALPADTRHAL
;
A
#
# COMPACT_ATOMS: atom_id res chain seq x y z
N MET A 1 -13.63 -1.54 -5.02
CA MET A 1 -13.26 -0.28 -5.72
C MET A 1 -12.44 0.53 -4.72
N VAL A 2 -11.40 1.28 -5.10
CA VAL A 2 -10.55 1.97 -4.10
C VAL A 2 -10.81 3.48 -4.16
N LYS A 3 -11.07 4.08 -3.01
CA LYS A 3 -11.29 5.52 -2.91
C LYS A 3 -9.94 6.23 -2.90
N PHE A 4 -9.69 7.00 -3.95
CA PHE A 4 -8.42 7.69 -4.22
C PHE A 4 -8.53 9.18 -3.98
N ARG A 5 -7.47 9.73 -3.37
CA ARG A 5 -7.27 11.17 -3.21
C ARG A 5 -5.82 11.52 -3.51
N GLU A 6 -5.62 12.46 -4.43
CA GLU A 6 -4.31 13.03 -4.77
C GLU A 6 -4.05 14.28 -3.91
N GLU A 7 -2.90 14.34 -3.25
CA GLU A 7 -2.38 15.55 -2.61
C GLU A 7 -1.38 16.19 -3.57
N ARG A 8 -1.80 17.29 -4.19
CA ARG A 8 -0.90 18.13 -4.97
C ARG A 8 -0.19 19.07 -4.01
N SER A 9 1.13 18.92 -3.88
CA SER A 9 1.96 19.90 -3.19
C SER A 9 2.10 21.14 -4.08
N ILE A 10 1.03 21.92 -4.22
CA ILE A 10 1.11 23.24 -4.84
C ILE A 10 1.67 24.17 -3.77
N LEU A 11 2.99 24.32 -3.76
CA LEU A 11 3.79 25.36 -3.10
C LEU A 11 2.99 26.29 -2.16
N GLY A 12 2.89 25.91 -0.88
CA GLY A 12 2.57 26.85 0.21
C GLY A 12 1.10 27.26 0.39
N LEU A 13 0.17 26.84 -0.47
CA LEU A 13 -1.26 27.09 -0.25
C LEU A 13 -1.89 25.80 0.28
N GLY A 14 -2.11 25.73 1.60
CA GLY A 14 -2.70 24.58 2.33
C GLY A 14 -4.14 24.23 1.97
N LEU A 15 -4.52 24.35 0.70
CA LEU A 15 -5.82 23.97 0.16
C LEU A 15 -5.83 22.46 -0.04
N ASN A 16 -6.19 21.74 1.03
CA ASN A 16 -6.45 20.31 1.01
C ASN A 16 -7.79 20.00 0.28
N THR A 17 -7.94 20.40 -0.98
CA THR A 17 -9.20 20.37 -1.74
C THR A 17 -9.47 19.08 -2.51
N GLY A 18 -8.83 17.97 -2.11
CA GLY A 18 -9.13 16.66 -2.69
C GLY A 18 -10.30 15.98 -1.98
N SER A 19 -11.43 15.77 -2.65
CA SER A 19 -12.39 14.74 -2.25
C SER A 19 -11.84 13.35 -2.61
N PHE A 20 -12.32 12.32 -1.90
CA PHE A 20 -12.07 10.94 -2.29
C PHE A 20 -12.96 10.58 -3.47
N HIS A 21 -12.38 9.98 -4.50
CA HIS A 21 -13.10 9.51 -5.67
C HIS A 21 -12.90 8.01 -5.82
N ASP A 22 -13.97 7.30 -6.17
CA ASP A 22 -13.83 5.91 -6.53
C ASP A 22 -13.03 5.76 -7.83
N ARG A 23 -12.00 4.92 -7.78
CA ARG A 23 -11.16 4.57 -8.91
C ARG A 23 -10.87 3.08 -8.87
N TYR A 24 -10.59 2.53 -10.05
CA TYR A 24 -10.18 1.15 -10.18
C TYR A 24 -8.67 1.09 -10.33
N PHE A 25 -8.01 0.31 -9.47
CA PHE A 25 -6.57 0.13 -9.53
C PHE A 25 -6.26 -1.32 -9.86
N ILE A 26 -5.22 -1.51 -10.67
CA ILE A 26 -4.63 -2.81 -10.95
C ILE A 26 -3.17 -2.74 -10.54
N LEU A 27 -2.74 -3.67 -9.68
CA LEU A 27 -1.34 -3.96 -9.45
C LEU A 27 -0.88 -5.04 -10.42
N SER A 28 0.17 -4.72 -11.18
CA SER A 28 0.96 -5.67 -11.95
C SER A 28 2.31 -5.88 -11.27
N THR A 29 3.07 -6.89 -11.70
CA THR A 29 4.40 -7.21 -11.16
C THR A 29 5.42 -6.07 -11.25
N VAL A 30 5.16 -5.04 -12.06
CA VAL A 30 6.08 -3.90 -12.23
C VAL A 30 5.41 -2.54 -12.02
N SER A 31 4.09 -2.47 -12.16
CA SER A 31 3.39 -1.19 -12.21
C SER A 31 2.03 -1.19 -11.50
N LEU A 32 1.69 -0.03 -10.95
CA LEU A 32 0.38 0.31 -10.44
C LEU A 32 -0.33 1.12 -11.52
N ARG A 33 -1.48 0.64 -11.99
CA ARG A 33 -2.30 1.33 -12.99
C ARG A 33 -3.61 1.79 -12.39
N MET A 34 -4.00 3.02 -12.68
CA MET A 34 -5.28 3.59 -12.30
C MET A 34 -6.18 3.70 -13.53
N TYR A 35 -7.43 3.30 -13.36
CA TYR A 35 -8.50 3.37 -14.34
C TYR A 35 -9.67 4.14 -13.75
N LYS A 36 -10.40 4.84 -14.62
CA LYS A 36 -11.63 5.55 -14.23
C LYS A 36 -12.64 4.60 -13.60
N GLU A 37 -12.83 3.46 -14.25
CA GLU A 37 -13.79 2.41 -13.89
C GLU A 37 -13.34 1.06 -14.46
N VAL A 38 -13.97 -0.04 -14.04
CA VAL A 38 -13.63 -1.42 -14.43
C VAL A 38 -13.77 -1.65 -15.94
N ARG A 39 -14.70 -0.96 -16.61
CA ARG A 39 -14.94 -1.08 -18.05
C ARG A 39 -14.00 -0.23 -18.91
N SER A 40 -13.08 0.52 -18.29
CA SER A 40 -12.15 1.38 -19.03
C SER A 40 -11.04 0.56 -19.66
N ASN A 41 -10.98 0.57 -20.99
CA ASN A 41 -9.93 -0.15 -21.75
C ASN A 41 -8.55 0.53 -21.70
N ARG A 42 -8.48 1.80 -21.26
CA ARG A 42 -7.22 2.56 -21.15
C ARG A 42 -6.94 2.97 -19.71
N PRO A 43 -5.69 2.77 -19.22
CA PRO A 43 -5.27 3.31 -17.93
C PRO A 43 -5.19 4.83 -18.00
N GLU A 44 -5.71 5.51 -16.99
CA GLU A 44 -5.57 6.97 -16.85
C GLU A 44 -4.12 7.33 -16.46
N ARG A 45 -3.52 6.53 -15.58
CA ARG A 45 -2.16 6.75 -15.07
C ARG A 45 -1.49 5.42 -14.74
N GLU A 46 -0.18 5.37 -14.88
CA GLU A 46 0.65 4.21 -14.56
C GLU A 46 1.93 4.65 -13.84
N TRP A 47 2.27 3.94 -12.76
CA TRP A 47 3.47 4.19 -11.95
C TRP A 47 4.26 2.91 -11.74
N GLN A 48 5.59 2.99 -11.73
CA GLN A 48 6.45 1.85 -11.38
C GLN A 48 6.42 1.61 -9.88
N VAL A 49 6.07 0.39 -9.45
CA VAL A 49 5.92 0.04 -8.03
C VAL A 49 7.24 0.21 -7.26
N LYS A 50 8.38 0.03 -7.93
CA LYS A 50 9.73 0.21 -7.35
C LYS A 50 10.02 1.65 -6.91
N ASN A 51 9.37 2.64 -7.52
CA ASN A 51 9.56 4.07 -7.18
C ASN A 51 8.54 4.56 -6.15
N LEU A 52 7.60 3.71 -5.75
CA LEU A 52 6.57 4.03 -4.78
C LEU A 52 7.05 3.68 -3.38
N ARG A 53 6.80 4.56 -2.42
CA ARG A 53 6.85 4.23 -1.00
C ARG A 53 5.43 4.11 -0.48
N VAL A 54 5.09 2.93 0.06
CA VAL A 54 3.75 2.62 0.55
C VAL A 54 3.79 2.54 2.07
N TYR A 55 2.93 3.30 2.72
CA TYR A 55 2.78 3.36 4.16
C TYR A 55 1.38 2.95 4.56
N LEU A 56 1.26 2.29 5.71
CA LEU A 56 -0.03 1.93 6.27
C LEU A 56 -0.65 3.14 6.97
N GLY A 57 -1.91 3.43 6.68
CA GLY A 57 -2.69 4.51 7.29
C GLY A 57 -2.79 5.78 6.45
N ILE A 58 -3.72 6.65 6.85
CA ILE A 58 -4.04 7.94 6.22
C ILE A 58 -4.15 9.02 7.31
N LYS A 59 -3.72 10.24 7.00
CA LYS A 59 -3.79 11.38 7.93
C LYS A 59 -5.25 11.71 8.27
N LYS A 60 -5.59 11.80 9.56
CA LYS A 60 -6.94 12.14 10.04
C LYS A 60 -7.49 13.48 9.50
N LYS A 61 -6.61 14.46 9.26
CA LYS A 61 -6.97 15.77 8.68
C LYS A 61 -7.68 15.68 7.33
N LEU A 62 -7.50 14.56 6.62
CA LEU A 62 -8.07 14.33 5.30
C LEU A 62 -9.50 13.77 5.36
N ARG A 63 -10.01 13.46 6.55
CA ARG A 63 -11.33 12.86 6.79
C ARG A 63 -11.58 11.69 5.83
N PRO A 64 -10.75 10.63 5.88
CA PRO A 64 -10.95 9.49 5.00
C PRO A 64 -12.30 8.82 5.30
N PRO A 65 -12.98 8.29 4.27
CA PRO A 65 -14.26 7.60 4.42
C PRO A 65 -14.15 6.33 5.27
N THR A 66 -12.97 5.72 5.33
CA THR A 66 -12.66 4.53 6.14
C THR A 66 -11.31 4.69 6.86
N CYS A 67 -11.08 3.92 7.91
CA CYS A 67 -9.77 3.85 8.57
C CYS A 67 -8.79 2.87 7.87
N TRP A 68 -9.28 2.08 6.91
CA TRP A 68 -8.53 1.06 6.18
C TRP A 68 -7.87 1.65 4.94
N GLY A 69 -6.80 2.42 5.14
CA GLY A 69 -6.17 3.11 4.03
C GLY A 69 -4.66 3.02 4.00
N LEU A 70 -4.11 3.33 2.83
CA LEU A 70 -2.69 3.35 2.53
C LEU A 70 -2.30 4.74 2.03
N THR A 71 -1.10 5.17 2.38
CA THR A 71 -0.46 6.37 1.84
C THR A 71 0.62 5.93 0.86
N VAL A 72 0.51 6.35 -0.40
CA VAL A 72 1.47 6.04 -1.46
C VAL A 72 2.19 7.32 -1.87
N ILE A 73 3.51 7.31 -1.87
CA ILE A 73 4.35 8.46 -2.22
C ILE A 73 5.24 8.06 -3.38
N ASN A 74 5.22 8.83 -4.47
CA ASN A 74 6.19 8.69 -5.55
C ASN A 74 7.49 9.41 -5.19
N GLY A 75 8.58 8.65 -5.07
CA GLY A 75 9.91 9.19 -4.84
C GLY A 75 10.76 9.04 -6.09
N SER A 76 10.76 10.01 -7.00
CA SER A 76 11.79 10.10 -8.03
C SER A 76 12.97 10.92 -7.48
N GLU A 77 14.10 10.28 -7.23
CA GLU A 77 15.35 10.97 -6.79
C GLU A 77 15.96 11.88 -7.86
N LYS A 78 15.48 11.81 -9.12
CA LYS A 78 16.09 12.46 -10.29
C LYS A 78 15.66 13.90 -10.61
N GLN A 79 14.85 14.57 -9.79
CA GLN A 79 14.40 15.93 -10.10
C GLN A 79 14.80 16.93 -9.02
N GLU A 80 15.53 17.99 -9.44
CA GLU A 80 15.95 19.15 -8.65
C GLU A 80 14.77 19.96 -8.04
N LYS A 81 13.52 19.61 -8.38
CA LYS A 81 12.31 20.04 -7.69
C LYS A 81 11.59 18.81 -7.11
N PRO A 82 11.43 18.71 -5.78
CA PRO A 82 10.70 17.62 -5.17
C PRO A 82 9.20 17.85 -5.32
N GLU A 83 8.65 17.64 -6.51
CA GLU A 83 7.20 17.46 -6.65
C GLU A 83 6.85 16.05 -6.15
N ARG A 84 6.86 15.88 -4.82
CA ARG A 84 6.48 14.63 -4.17
C ARG A 84 4.99 14.42 -4.40
N GLN A 85 4.64 13.63 -5.40
CA GLN A 85 3.26 13.21 -5.62
C GLN A 85 2.89 12.23 -4.51
N GLN A 86 1.90 12.61 -3.71
CA GLN A 86 1.39 11.83 -2.60
C GLN A 86 -0.08 11.50 -2.86
N TRP A 87 -0.43 10.23 -2.64
CA TRP A 87 -1.78 9.72 -2.81
C TRP A 87 -2.24 8.95 -1.58
N TYR A 88 -3.55 8.98 -1.38
CA TYR A 88 -4.22 8.25 -0.32
C TYR A 88 -5.25 7.31 -0.93
N LEU A 89 -5.16 6.04 -0.56
CA LEU A 89 -6.01 4.96 -1.02
C LEU A 89 -6.84 4.44 0.17
N CYS A 90 -8.16 4.58 0.15
CA CYS A 90 -9.03 3.96 1.15
C CYS A 90 -9.68 2.72 0.56
N CYS A 91 -9.53 1.61 1.28
CA CYS A 91 -10.22 0.35 1.04
C CYS A 91 -11.51 0.31 1.87
N ASP A 92 -12.43 -0.57 1.49
CA ASP A 92 -13.70 -0.70 2.21
C ASP A 92 -13.52 -1.64 3.41
N THR A 93 -12.60 -2.62 3.33
CA THR A 93 -12.33 -3.57 4.43
C THR A 93 -10.85 -3.61 4.85
N GLN A 94 -10.61 -4.11 6.07
CA GLN A 94 -9.26 -4.38 6.57
C GLN A 94 -8.53 -5.43 5.72
N THR A 95 -9.25 -6.45 5.25
CA THR A 95 -8.70 -7.53 4.43
C THR A 95 -8.18 -6.99 3.11
N GLU A 96 -8.98 -6.19 2.39
CA GLU A 96 -8.56 -5.55 1.15
C GLU A 96 -7.30 -4.68 1.38
N MET A 97 -7.28 -3.86 2.43
CA MET A 97 -6.11 -3.04 2.76
C MET A 97 -4.84 -3.90 2.96
N ARG A 98 -4.96 -5.02 3.68
CA ARG A 98 -3.85 -5.96 3.91
C ARG A 98 -3.40 -6.64 2.63
N GLU A 99 -4.32 -7.04 1.77
CA GLU A 99 -4.02 -7.65 0.47
C GLU A 99 -3.27 -6.66 -0.44
N TRP A 100 -3.76 -5.42 -0.54
CA TRP A 100 -3.08 -4.36 -1.27
C TRP A 100 -1.66 -4.14 -0.74
N PHE A 101 -1.51 -3.97 0.58
CA PHE A 101 -0.22 -3.74 1.21
C PHE A 101 0.75 -4.93 1.02
N SER A 102 0.28 -6.16 1.21
CA SER A 102 1.06 -7.37 1.00
C SER A 102 1.51 -7.51 -0.45
N THR A 103 0.63 -7.19 -1.41
CA THR A 103 0.95 -7.23 -2.85
C THR A 103 2.00 -6.20 -3.20
N PHE A 104 1.90 -4.96 -2.69
CA PHE A 104 2.94 -3.95 -2.86
C PHE A 104 4.31 -4.44 -2.35
N LEU A 105 4.38 -4.94 -1.12
CA LEU A 105 5.63 -5.42 -0.54
C LEU A 105 6.19 -6.62 -1.33
N THR A 106 5.34 -7.57 -1.71
CA THR A 106 5.74 -8.72 -2.50
C THR A 106 6.40 -8.29 -3.81
N ILE A 107 5.85 -7.29 -4.50
CA ILE A 107 6.41 -6.76 -5.75
C ILE A 107 7.69 -5.96 -5.52
N GLN A 108 7.77 -5.19 -4.43
CA GLN A 108 8.94 -4.36 -4.14
C GLN A 108 10.16 -5.17 -3.73
N TYR A 109 9.93 -6.30 -3.06
CA TYR A 109 10.98 -7.15 -2.50
C TYR A 109 11.10 -8.51 -3.20
N ASP A 110 10.49 -8.66 -4.39
CA ASP A 110 10.49 -9.92 -5.16
C ASP A 110 10.09 -11.15 -4.30
N GLY A 111 9.11 -10.96 -3.41
CA GLY A 111 8.61 -11.98 -2.48
C GLY A 111 9.48 -12.21 -1.24
N ASN A 112 10.65 -11.58 -1.12
CA ASN A 112 11.53 -11.67 0.03
C ASN A 112 11.10 -10.70 1.16
N VAL A 113 9.91 -10.96 1.72
CA VAL A 113 9.31 -10.14 2.80
C VAL A 113 9.53 -10.73 4.19
N TRP A 114 10.10 -11.92 4.28
CA TRP A 114 10.37 -12.60 5.55
C TRP A 114 11.79 -12.31 6.01
N PRO A 115 12.02 -12.03 7.31
CA PRO A 115 13.36 -11.99 7.86
C PRO A 115 14.05 -13.33 7.61
N ALA A 116 15.31 -13.34 7.17
CA ALA A 116 16.08 -14.55 6.97
C ALA A 116 16.09 -15.46 8.23
N ASP A 117 16.07 -14.83 9.42
CA ASP A 117 16.09 -15.51 10.72
C ASP A 117 14.74 -16.09 11.16
N ALA A 118 13.64 -15.79 10.46
CA ALA A 118 12.30 -16.27 10.83
C ALA A 118 12.14 -17.79 10.65
N VAL A 119 12.96 -18.41 9.79
CA VAL A 119 12.97 -19.86 9.56
C VAL A 119 13.54 -20.61 10.78
N GLN A 120 14.50 -20.02 11.50
CA GLN A 120 15.19 -20.68 12.60
C GLN A 120 14.34 -20.69 13.88
N THR A 121 13.61 -19.61 14.15
CA THR A 121 12.81 -19.44 15.38
C THR A 121 11.54 -20.31 15.42
N ARG A 122 11.00 -20.74 14.26
CA ARG A 122 9.83 -21.64 14.23
C ARG A 122 10.18 -23.09 14.58
N VAL A 123 11.43 -23.52 14.37
CA VAL A 123 11.87 -24.90 14.67
C VAL A 123 12.08 -25.10 16.17
N THR A 124 12.31 -24.04 16.95
CA THR A 124 12.59 -24.13 18.39
C THR A 124 11.37 -24.23 19.28
N ARG A 125 10.14 -24.05 18.76
CA ARG A 125 8.93 -24.45 19.49
C ARG A 125 8.71 -25.96 19.33
N ALA A 126 9.64 -26.74 19.88
CA ALA A 126 9.39 -28.14 20.16
C ALA A 126 8.21 -28.23 21.14
N LEU A 127 7.25 -29.10 20.83
CA LEU A 127 6.10 -29.42 21.67
C LEU A 127 6.58 -29.77 23.09
N PRO A 128 5.88 -29.34 24.17
CA PRO A 128 6.20 -29.84 25.49
C PRO A 128 6.06 -31.37 25.45
N ALA A 129 7.13 -32.07 25.85
CA ALA A 129 7.12 -33.52 25.95
C ALA A 129 5.98 -33.94 26.87
N ASP A 130 5.05 -34.70 26.32
CA ASP A 130 3.89 -35.27 26.97
C ASP A 130 4.38 -36.25 28.06
N THR A 131 4.46 -35.81 29.32
CA THR A 131 4.78 -36.69 30.45
C THR A 131 3.55 -37.46 30.86
N ARG A 132 3.25 -38.53 30.12
CA ARG A 132 2.43 -39.65 30.59
C ARG A 132 3.32 -40.79 31.08
N HIS A 133 3.59 -40.87 32.37
CA HIS A 133 3.92 -42.12 33.09
C HIS A 133 3.55 -41.88 34.57
N ALA A 134 2.46 -42.44 35.08
CA ALA A 134 2.38 -43.79 35.65
C ALA A 134 3.25 -43.94 36.92
N LEU A 135 2.63 -43.73 38.08
CA LEU A 135 2.59 -44.61 39.27
C LEU A 135 1.88 -43.89 40.42
#